data_AF-A0A4Y9ZQV6-F1
#
_entry.id   AF-A0A4Y9ZQV6-F1
#
_cell.length_a   1.000
_cell.length_b   1.000
_cell.length_c   1.000
_cell.angle_alpha   90.00
_cell.angle_beta   90.00
_cell.angle_gamma   90.00
#
_symmetry.space_group_name_H-M   'P 1'
#
loop_
_entity.id
_entity.type
_entity.pdbx_description
1 polymer ?
#
loop_
_entity_poly.entity_id
_entity_poly.type
_entity_poly.pdbx_seq_one_letter_code
_entity_poly.pdbx_strand_id
1 'polypeptide(L)'
;MVQADMIEASVDPGIMRVKEENRGEDGDATRYVPDVFFRYRNEYNLEVKKSAKPAFPVEYLLVNVTHGFPQNPSPLFKSSNFPIENRPGLEDQNIQAVLRTLSDLHAPEIQHSSQDHDTHRRFQVMKWLSDWHLIIFLGTSGLFSADDMKVLARVASAPSLDDPTVLDPLIATDGWQTLMTFAREHARKLLLF
;
A
#
# COMPACT_ATOMS: atom_id res chain seq x y z
N MET A 1 -12.35 18.98 -16.70
CA MET A 1 -12.79 18.31 -17.95
C MET A 1 -13.35 16.92 -17.67
N VAL A 2 -12.61 16.00 -17.04
CA VAL A 2 -13.13 14.66 -16.66
C VAL A 2 -14.36 14.76 -15.73
N GLN A 3 -14.28 15.58 -14.67
CA GLN A 3 -15.41 15.79 -13.74
C GLN A 3 -16.68 16.36 -14.41
N ALA A 4 -16.51 17.08 -15.51
CA ALA A 4 -17.61 17.66 -16.28
C ALA A 4 -18.07 16.75 -17.43
N ASP A 5 -17.53 15.54 -17.51
CA ASP A 5 -17.84 14.55 -18.55
C ASP A 5 -17.69 15.08 -19.98
N MET A 6 -16.68 15.92 -20.24
CA MET A 6 -16.48 16.61 -21.53
C MET A 6 -15.53 15.89 -22.48
N ILE A 7 -14.75 14.92 -22.00
CA ILE A 7 -13.70 14.25 -22.79
C ILE A 7 -13.79 12.74 -22.67
N GLU A 8 -13.30 12.04 -23.69
CA GLU A 8 -13.22 10.58 -23.73
C GLU A 8 -11.96 10.10 -24.45
N ALA A 9 -11.57 8.86 -24.16
CA ALA A 9 -10.46 8.21 -24.83
C ALA A 9 -10.72 8.11 -26.35
N SER A 10 -9.65 8.32 -27.12
CA SER A 10 -9.64 8.06 -28.56
C SER A 10 -9.17 6.64 -28.86
N VAL A 11 -9.26 6.25 -30.13
CA VAL A 11 -8.57 5.07 -30.68
C VAL A 11 -7.05 5.25 -30.69
N ASP A 12 -6.58 6.50 -30.80
CA ASP A 12 -5.16 6.85 -30.71
C ASP A 12 -4.84 7.30 -29.26
N PRO A 13 -3.96 6.60 -28.53
CA PRO A 13 -3.63 6.95 -27.15
C PRO A 13 -2.95 8.32 -26.99
N GLY A 14 -2.37 8.88 -28.06
CA GLY A 14 -1.78 10.22 -28.04
C GLY A 14 -2.81 11.36 -28.08
N ILE A 15 -4.10 11.03 -28.29
CA ILE A 15 -5.16 11.98 -28.58
C ILE A 15 -6.34 11.80 -27.61
N MET A 16 -6.88 12.91 -27.11
CA MET A 16 -8.08 12.98 -26.30
C MET A 16 -9.24 13.54 -27.13
N ARG A 17 -10.41 12.89 -27.11
CA ARG A 17 -11.60 13.38 -27.82
C ARG A 17 -12.41 14.29 -26.92
N VAL A 18 -12.98 15.34 -27.50
CA VAL A 18 -14.01 16.17 -26.87
C VAL A 18 -15.35 15.58 -27.25
N LYS A 19 -16.15 15.22 -26.24
CA LYS A 19 -17.48 14.64 -26.44
C LYS A 19 -18.39 15.66 -27.13
N GLU A 20 -19.34 15.14 -27.90
CA GLU A 20 -20.41 15.97 -28.47
C GLU A 20 -21.39 16.41 -27.38
N GLU A 21 -22.02 17.56 -27.60
CA GLU A 21 -23.11 18.03 -26.75
C GLU A 21 -24.29 17.05 -26.87
N ASN A 22 -24.87 16.66 -25.74
CA ASN A 22 -26.09 15.86 -25.72
C ASN A 22 -27.19 16.65 -24.99
N ARG A 23 -28.34 16.84 -25.63
CA ARG A 23 -29.48 17.57 -25.05
C ARG A 23 -30.37 16.68 -24.16
N GLY A 24 -29.99 15.43 -23.95
CA GLY A 24 -30.81 14.41 -23.27
C GLY A 24 -31.84 13.78 -24.20
N GLU A 25 -31.51 13.68 -25.49
CA GLU A 25 -32.30 12.90 -26.43
C GLU A 25 -32.09 11.40 -26.10
N ASP A 26 -33.14 10.58 -26.22
CA ASP A 26 -33.14 9.14 -25.93
C ASP A 26 -32.95 8.72 -24.44
N GLY A 27 -33.22 9.62 -23.48
CA GLY A 27 -33.18 9.31 -22.05
C GLY A 27 -31.79 9.39 -21.41
N ASP A 28 -30.80 9.86 -22.16
CA ASP A 28 -29.46 10.15 -21.67
C ASP A 28 -29.40 11.44 -20.84
N ALA A 29 -28.38 11.58 -19.99
CA ALA A 29 -28.17 12.80 -19.22
C ALA A 29 -27.74 13.96 -20.13
N THR A 30 -28.37 15.13 -19.96
CA THR A 30 -28.00 16.36 -20.68
C THR A 30 -26.54 16.73 -20.37
N ARG A 31 -25.70 16.81 -21.41
CA ARG A 31 -24.27 17.14 -21.33
C ARG A 31 -23.96 18.41 -22.09
N TYR A 32 -23.52 19.43 -21.37
CA TYR A 32 -23.02 20.69 -21.95
C TYR A 32 -21.51 20.64 -22.17
N VAL A 33 -21.05 20.93 -23.38
CA VAL A 33 -19.63 20.97 -23.74
C VAL A 33 -19.28 22.33 -24.33
N PRO A 34 -18.70 23.26 -23.55
CA PRO A 34 -18.32 24.58 -24.06
C PRO A 34 -17.25 24.48 -25.15
N ASP A 35 -16.97 25.60 -25.81
CA ASP A 35 -15.83 25.65 -26.74
C ASP A 35 -14.50 25.53 -26.00
N VAL A 36 -13.80 24.44 -26.30
CA VAL A 36 -12.50 24.12 -25.72
C VAL A 36 -11.41 24.49 -26.71
N PHE A 37 -10.39 25.20 -26.23
CA PHE A 37 -9.20 25.55 -26.99
C PHE A 37 -7.96 25.15 -26.22
N PHE A 38 -6.89 24.80 -26.94
CA PHE A 38 -5.57 24.60 -26.37
C PHE A 38 -4.55 25.55 -27.04
N ARG A 39 -3.49 25.87 -26.33
CA ARG A 39 -2.43 26.77 -26.80
C ARG A 39 -1.14 25.99 -26.93
N TYR A 40 -0.42 26.19 -28.03
CA TYR A 40 0.89 25.59 -28.26
C TYR A 40 1.85 26.62 -28.86
N ARG A 41 3.15 26.37 -28.71
CA ARG A 41 4.19 27.13 -29.41
C ARG A 41 4.57 26.39 -30.68
N ASN A 42 4.53 27.09 -31.81
CA ASN A 42 4.93 26.50 -33.09
C ASN A 42 6.46 26.50 -33.27
N GLU A 43 6.93 26.03 -34.43
CA GLU A 43 8.35 25.99 -34.81
C GLU A 43 9.06 27.36 -34.79
N TYR A 44 8.30 28.47 -34.89
CA TYR A 44 8.79 29.85 -34.80
C TYR A 44 8.66 30.43 -33.38
N ASN A 45 8.36 29.60 -32.38
CA ASN A 45 8.15 30.00 -30.98
C ASN A 45 7.00 31.01 -30.78
N LEU A 46 6.05 31.06 -31.71
CA LEU A 46 4.83 31.87 -31.63
C LEU A 46 3.72 31.07 -30.95
N GLU A 47 2.96 31.75 -30.10
CA GLU A 47 1.84 31.14 -29.38
C GLU A 47 0.58 31.10 -30.25
N VAL A 48 0.08 29.89 -30.51
CA VAL A 48 -1.09 29.63 -31.35
C VAL A 48 -2.22 29.05 -30.51
N LYS A 49 -3.43 29.60 -30.63
CA LYS A 49 -4.66 29.06 -30.02
C LYS A 49 -5.41 28.22 -31.06
N LYS A 50 -5.65 26.95 -30.78
CA LYS A 50 -6.36 26.01 -31.67
C LYS A 50 -7.59 25.41 -31.00
N SER A 51 -8.65 25.17 -31.76
CA SER A 51 -9.84 24.45 -31.27
C SER A 51 -9.46 23.02 -30.89
N ALA A 52 -9.93 22.56 -29.73
CA ALA A 52 -9.74 21.20 -29.25
C ALA A 52 -10.80 20.23 -29.78
N LYS A 53 -11.85 20.73 -30.46
CA LYS A 53 -12.86 19.89 -31.14
C LYS A 53 -12.30 19.43 -32.51
N PRO A 54 -12.50 18.17 -32.93
CA PRO A 54 -13.12 17.08 -32.16
C PRO A 54 -12.14 16.39 -31.19
N ALA A 55 -10.84 16.64 -31.32
CA ALA A 55 -9.82 16.02 -30.49
C ALA A 55 -8.54 16.89 -30.37
N PHE A 56 -7.76 16.67 -29.31
CA PHE A 56 -6.51 17.37 -29.02
C PHE A 56 -5.46 16.45 -28.37
N PRO A 57 -4.16 16.79 -28.40
CA PRO A 57 -3.12 15.92 -27.86
C PRO A 57 -3.20 15.76 -26.33
N VAL A 58 -2.99 14.54 -25.83
CA VAL A 58 -3.09 14.22 -24.39
C VAL A 58 -2.01 14.88 -23.55
N GLU A 59 -0.85 15.20 -24.15
CA GLU A 59 0.29 15.83 -23.47
C GLU A 59 -0.07 17.15 -22.76
N TYR A 60 -1.07 17.89 -23.27
CA TYR A 60 -1.54 19.14 -22.66
C TYR A 60 -2.33 18.93 -21.36
N LEU A 61 -2.64 17.68 -21.01
CA LEU A 61 -3.27 17.31 -19.75
C LEU A 61 -2.26 16.76 -18.72
N LEU A 62 -0.98 16.66 -19.09
CA LEU A 62 0.06 16.03 -18.28
C LEU A 62 1.10 17.05 -17.83
N VAL A 63 1.70 16.76 -16.68
CA VAL A 63 2.89 17.46 -16.18
C VAL A 63 3.95 16.43 -15.82
N ASN A 64 5.20 16.73 -16.13
CA ASN A 64 6.32 15.86 -15.81
C ASN A 64 6.76 16.06 -14.36
N VAL A 65 7.02 14.97 -13.65
CA VAL A 65 7.54 14.96 -12.27
C VAL A 65 8.83 14.15 -12.24
N THR A 66 9.85 14.66 -11.54
CA THR A 66 11.12 13.96 -11.33
C THR A 66 10.96 12.87 -10.26
N HIS A 67 11.70 11.77 -10.40
CA HIS A 67 11.71 10.67 -9.43
C HIS A 67 13.14 10.19 -9.16
N GLY A 68 13.32 9.50 -8.05
CA GLY A 68 14.61 8.93 -7.63
C GLY A 68 14.53 8.30 -6.24
N PHE A 69 15.63 7.68 -5.82
CA PHE A 69 15.77 7.11 -4.48
C PHE A 69 16.74 7.96 -3.64
N PRO A 70 16.53 8.05 -2.31
CA PRO A 70 17.47 8.74 -1.43
C PRO A 70 18.83 8.04 -1.42
N GLN A 71 19.93 8.81 -1.39
CA GLN A 71 21.30 8.26 -1.35
C GLN A 71 21.54 7.38 -0.11
N ASN A 72 21.02 7.80 1.05
CA ASN A 72 21.04 7.05 2.30
C ASN A 72 19.62 6.63 2.65
N PRO A 73 19.15 5.45 2.22
CA PRO A 73 17.76 5.05 2.41
C PRO A 73 17.48 4.74 3.88
N SER A 74 16.45 5.42 4.43
CA SER A 74 15.84 5.06 5.70
C SER A 74 14.35 4.76 5.46
N PRO A 75 14.03 3.56 4.93
CA PRO A 75 12.66 3.21 4.60
C PRO A 75 11.82 3.05 5.87
N LEU A 76 10.52 3.32 5.79
CA LEU A 76 9.60 3.15 6.92
C LEU A 76 9.47 1.69 7.34
N PHE A 77 9.34 0.80 6.35
CA PHE A 77 9.29 -0.66 6.53
C PHE A 77 10.64 -1.27 6.20
N LYS A 78 11.14 -2.16 7.06
CA LYS A 78 12.47 -2.77 6.97
C LYS A 78 12.46 -4.19 6.41
N SER A 79 11.27 -4.74 6.13
CA SER A 79 11.05 -6.05 5.51
C SER A 79 10.14 -5.95 4.28
N SER A 80 10.36 -6.88 3.35
CA SER A 80 9.53 -7.13 2.15
C SER A 80 9.40 -8.65 1.91
N ASN A 81 9.42 -9.42 3.00
CA ASN A 81 9.46 -10.88 2.96
C ASN A 81 8.05 -11.51 2.95
N PHE A 82 7.02 -10.74 3.31
CA PHE A 82 5.66 -11.25 3.30
C PHE A 82 5.03 -11.17 1.89
N PRO A 83 4.32 -12.21 1.43
CA PRO A 83 3.59 -12.21 0.17
C PRO A 83 2.72 -10.97 -0.06
N ILE A 84 2.73 -10.42 -1.27
CA ILE A 84 1.92 -9.26 -1.64
C ILE A 84 0.48 -9.69 -1.91
N GLU A 85 -0.50 -8.92 -1.43
CA GLU A 85 -1.92 -9.20 -1.62
C GLU A 85 -2.36 -9.18 -3.11
N ASN A 86 -3.48 -9.85 -3.42
CA ASN A 86 -4.08 -9.91 -4.75
C ASN A 86 -3.17 -10.53 -5.84
N ARG A 87 -2.32 -11.50 -5.47
CA ARG A 87 -1.46 -12.27 -6.39
C ARG A 87 -1.70 -13.79 -6.34
N PRO A 88 -2.96 -14.28 -6.33
CA PRO A 88 -3.25 -15.70 -6.20
C PRO A 88 -2.56 -16.51 -7.31
N GLY A 89 -1.95 -17.63 -6.93
CA GLY A 89 -1.22 -18.50 -7.85
C GLY A 89 0.23 -18.09 -8.16
N LEU A 90 0.67 -16.92 -7.69
CA LEU A 90 2.09 -16.57 -7.62
C LEU A 90 2.55 -16.54 -6.16
N GLU A 91 1.82 -15.82 -5.31
CA GLU A 91 2.08 -15.72 -3.88
C GLU A 91 0.74 -15.78 -3.12
N ASP A 92 0.62 -16.72 -2.19
CA ASP A 92 -0.58 -16.87 -1.37
C ASP A 92 -0.33 -16.40 0.06
N GLN A 93 -1.20 -15.52 0.57
CA GLN A 93 -1.20 -15.11 1.96
C GLN A 93 -1.99 -16.12 2.80
N ASN A 94 -1.35 -16.67 3.83
CA ASN A 94 -1.97 -17.65 4.72
C ASN A 94 -1.54 -17.43 6.16
N ILE A 95 -2.50 -17.49 7.09
CA ILE A 95 -2.27 -17.40 8.52
C ILE A 95 -1.34 -18.52 9.02
N GLN A 96 -1.37 -19.72 8.44
CA GLN A 96 -0.47 -20.80 8.83
C GLN A 96 1.01 -20.45 8.59
N ALA A 97 1.32 -19.76 7.49
CA ALA A 97 2.69 -19.32 7.20
C ALA A 97 3.16 -18.24 8.20
N VAL A 98 2.26 -17.34 8.60
CA VAL A 98 2.51 -16.35 9.67
C VAL A 98 2.80 -17.04 11.00
N LEU A 99 1.93 -17.97 11.43
CA LEU A 99 2.08 -18.69 12.69
C LEU A 99 3.37 -19.51 12.72
N ARG A 100 3.71 -20.16 11.61
CA ARG A 100 4.98 -20.88 11.46
C ARG A 100 6.17 -19.95 11.59
N THR A 101 6.17 -18.83 10.86
CA THR A 101 7.30 -17.87 10.90
C THR A 101 7.49 -17.30 12.30
N LEU A 102 6.40 -16.98 13.00
CA LEU A 102 6.44 -16.52 14.39
C LEU A 102 7.03 -17.58 15.33
N SER A 103 6.68 -18.84 15.14
CA SER A 103 7.26 -19.95 15.88
C SER A 103 8.75 -20.14 15.58
N ASP A 104 9.15 -20.09 14.31
CA ASP A 104 10.55 -20.24 13.89
C ASP A 104 11.43 -19.09 14.45
N LEU A 105 10.85 -17.89 14.59
CA LEU A 105 11.47 -16.74 15.25
C LEU A 105 11.42 -16.81 16.79
N HIS A 106 10.84 -17.87 17.38
CA HIS A 106 10.63 -18.03 18.82
C HIS A 106 9.89 -16.84 19.45
N ALA A 107 9.02 -16.16 18.67
CA ALA A 107 8.26 -15.01 19.12
C ALA A 107 7.36 -15.29 20.34
N PRO A 108 6.74 -16.48 20.50
CA PRO A 108 5.93 -16.80 21.68
C PRO A 108 6.69 -16.87 23.01
N GLU A 109 8.02 -16.87 22.99
CA GLU A 109 8.89 -16.88 24.17
C GLU A 109 9.37 -15.47 24.56
N ILE A 110 9.15 -14.48 23.70
CA ILE A 110 9.52 -13.09 23.97
C ILE A 110 8.64 -12.55 25.10
N GLN A 111 9.31 -11.99 26.11
CA GLN A 111 8.67 -11.33 27.26
C GLN A 111 8.92 -9.83 27.20
N HIS A 112 8.46 -9.08 28.20
CA HIS A 112 8.77 -7.66 28.31
C HIS A 112 10.30 -7.45 28.36
N SER A 113 10.82 -6.36 27.79
CA SER A 113 12.27 -6.08 27.68
C SER A 113 13.01 -6.04 29.03
N SER A 114 12.29 -5.81 30.13
CA SER A 114 12.82 -5.88 31.50
C SER A 114 13.14 -7.30 31.97
N GLN A 115 12.58 -8.32 31.33
CA GLN A 115 12.72 -9.74 31.65
C GLN A 115 13.40 -10.54 30.52
N ASP A 116 13.35 -10.03 29.29
CA ASP A 116 13.94 -10.65 28.10
C ASP A 116 15.23 -9.95 27.68
N HIS A 117 16.36 -10.62 27.88
CA HIS A 117 17.68 -10.11 27.53
C HIS A 117 18.14 -10.50 26.11
N ASP A 118 17.34 -11.26 25.35
CA ASP A 118 17.66 -11.62 23.97
C ASP A 118 17.26 -10.50 22.99
N THR A 119 18.11 -9.48 22.93
CA THR A 119 17.94 -8.33 22.02
C THR A 119 17.98 -8.73 20.56
N HIS A 120 18.71 -9.79 20.20
CA HIS A 120 18.81 -10.26 18.83
C HIS A 120 17.48 -10.83 18.34
N ARG A 121 16.86 -11.73 19.12
CA ARG A 121 15.55 -12.31 18.80
C ARG A 121 14.47 -11.23 18.67
N ARG A 122 14.44 -10.27 19.59
CA ARG A 122 13.52 -9.12 19.54
C ARG A 122 13.70 -8.31 18.26
N PHE A 123 14.94 -8.01 17.89
CA PHE A 123 15.25 -7.31 16.65
C PHE A 123 14.76 -8.09 15.42
N GLN A 124 14.96 -9.41 15.35
CA GLN A 124 14.48 -10.21 14.22
C GLN A 124 12.95 -10.19 14.10
N VAL A 125 12.23 -10.32 15.22
CA VAL A 125 10.76 -10.21 15.22
C VAL A 125 10.31 -8.83 14.80
N MET A 126 10.91 -7.76 15.34
CA MET A 126 10.58 -6.39 14.94
C MET A 126 10.86 -6.13 13.46
N LYS A 127 12.00 -6.61 12.93
CA LYS A 127 12.34 -6.51 11.51
C LYS A 127 11.31 -7.22 10.65
N TRP A 128 10.89 -8.42 11.02
CA TRP A 128 9.87 -9.17 10.30
C TRP A 128 8.48 -8.50 10.37
N LEU A 129 8.11 -7.96 11.54
CA LEU A 129 6.87 -7.18 11.71
C LEU A 129 6.87 -5.87 10.92
N SER A 130 8.05 -5.32 10.60
CA SER A 130 8.24 -4.11 9.80
C SER A 130 8.00 -4.36 8.30
N ASP A 131 6.84 -4.92 7.98
CA ASP A 131 6.40 -5.29 6.63
C ASP A 131 4.95 -4.83 6.42
N TRP A 132 4.72 -4.01 5.40
CA TRP A 132 3.40 -3.43 5.14
C TRP A 132 2.34 -4.49 4.81
N HIS A 133 2.69 -5.48 3.99
CA HIS A 133 1.76 -6.49 3.51
C HIS A 133 1.31 -7.41 4.65
N LEU A 134 2.24 -7.70 5.58
CA LEU A 134 1.92 -8.43 6.81
C LEU A 134 0.93 -7.66 7.69
N ILE A 135 1.13 -6.35 7.90
CA ILE A 135 0.24 -5.53 8.73
C ILE A 135 -1.17 -5.52 8.15
N ILE A 136 -1.31 -5.33 6.83
CA ILE A 136 -2.61 -5.36 6.15
C ILE A 136 -3.26 -6.73 6.31
N PHE A 137 -2.52 -7.82 6.10
CA PHE A 137 -3.03 -9.17 6.26
C PHE A 137 -3.50 -9.47 7.70
N LEU A 138 -2.73 -9.05 8.72
CA LEU A 138 -3.15 -9.20 10.11
C LEU A 138 -4.42 -8.38 10.42
N GLY A 139 -4.56 -7.20 9.82
CA GLY A 139 -5.77 -6.38 9.92
C GLY A 139 -7.03 -7.02 9.34
N THR A 140 -6.90 -7.94 8.37
CA THR A 140 -8.04 -8.68 7.80
C THR A 140 -8.31 -10.02 8.48
N SER A 141 -7.38 -10.50 9.33
CA SER A 141 -7.48 -11.80 10.00
C SER A 141 -8.56 -11.87 11.10
N GLY A 142 -9.01 -10.72 11.62
CA GLY A 142 -9.91 -10.64 12.77
C GLY A 142 -9.27 -10.95 14.12
N LEU A 143 -7.94 -11.15 14.18
CA LEU A 143 -7.21 -11.46 15.42
C LEU A 143 -6.83 -10.22 16.23
N PHE A 144 -6.83 -9.04 15.61
CA PHE A 144 -6.45 -7.78 16.23
C PHE A 144 -7.63 -6.83 16.28
N SER A 145 -7.78 -6.13 17.41
CA SER A 145 -8.69 -4.99 17.51
C SER A 145 -8.13 -3.78 16.74
N ALA A 146 -8.99 -2.78 16.47
CA ALA A 146 -8.54 -1.54 15.82
C ALA A 146 -7.46 -0.79 16.63
N ASP A 147 -7.50 -0.89 17.97
CA ASP A 147 -6.50 -0.26 18.83
C ASP A 147 -5.19 -1.05 18.86
N ASP A 148 -5.25 -2.38 18.88
CA ASP A 148 -4.04 -3.22 18.78
C ASP A 148 -3.36 -3.03 17.42
N MET A 149 -4.14 -2.85 16.34
CA MET A 149 -3.59 -2.54 15.02
C MET A 149 -2.83 -1.21 14.99
N LYS A 150 -3.26 -0.19 15.76
CA LYS A 150 -2.51 1.08 15.88
C LYS A 150 -1.17 0.86 16.57
N VAL A 151 -1.16 0.01 17.61
CA VAL A 151 0.08 -0.35 18.31
C VAL A 151 1.01 -1.11 17.38
N LEU A 152 0.52 -2.14 16.67
CA LEU A 152 1.28 -2.90 15.68
C LEU A 152 1.87 -1.98 14.60
N ALA A 153 1.07 -1.09 14.01
CA ALA A 153 1.54 -0.16 12.99
C ALA A 153 2.64 0.77 13.52
N ARG A 154 2.51 1.26 14.76
CA ARG A 154 3.54 2.09 15.41
C ARG A 154 4.85 1.33 15.64
N VAL A 155 4.77 0.08 16.09
CA VAL A 155 5.95 -0.78 16.31
C VAL A 155 6.63 -1.11 14.97
N ALA A 156 5.86 -1.51 13.98
CA ALA A 156 6.37 -1.89 12.65
C ALA A 156 6.99 -0.72 11.86
N SER A 157 6.57 0.52 12.14
CA SER A 157 7.07 1.73 11.50
C SER A 157 8.08 2.51 12.36
N ALA A 158 8.56 1.92 13.46
CA ALA A 158 9.48 2.58 14.37
C ALA A 158 10.83 2.91 13.69
N PRO A 159 11.40 4.12 13.87
CA PRO A 159 12.66 4.50 13.23
C PRO A 159 13.86 3.64 13.63
N SER A 160 13.89 3.19 14.90
CA SER A 160 14.98 2.41 15.49
C SER A 160 14.44 1.04 15.90
N LEU A 161 14.70 0.02 15.08
CA LEU A 161 14.32 -1.35 15.44
C LEU A 161 15.30 -2.00 16.43
N ASP A 162 16.46 -1.38 16.65
CA ASP A 162 17.48 -1.85 17.59
C ASP A 162 17.15 -1.53 19.06
N ASP A 163 16.15 -0.66 19.30
CA ASP A 163 15.67 -0.37 20.65
C ASP A 163 14.71 -1.48 21.11
N PRO A 164 15.10 -2.33 22.07
CA PRO A 164 14.30 -3.46 22.49
C PRO A 164 12.97 -3.03 23.15
N THR A 165 12.85 -1.79 23.65
CA THR A 165 11.63 -1.31 24.31
C THR A 165 10.49 -1.05 23.35
N VAL A 166 10.79 -0.87 22.05
CA VAL A 166 9.81 -0.57 21.01
C VAL A 166 8.78 -1.68 20.84
N LEU A 167 9.15 -2.94 21.07
CA LEU A 167 8.25 -4.09 20.95
C LEU A 167 7.31 -4.26 22.16
N ASP A 168 7.65 -3.71 23.34
CA ASP A 168 6.91 -3.94 24.58
C ASP A 168 5.43 -3.54 24.54
N PRO A 169 5.04 -2.39 23.94
CA PRO A 169 3.63 -2.03 23.83
C PRO A 169 2.82 -3.07 23.05
N LEU A 170 3.41 -3.71 22.04
CA LEU A 170 2.75 -4.74 21.26
C LEU A 170 2.64 -6.04 22.05
N ILE A 171 3.67 -6.42 22.81
CA ILE A 171 3.63 -7.62 23.66
C ILE A 171 2.49 -7.55 24.69
N ALA A 172 2.18 -6.35 25.16
CA ALA A 172 1.13 -6.10 26.12
C ALA A 172 -0.30 -6.17 25.54
N THR A 173 -0.49 -6.24 24.22
CA THR A 173 -1.84 -6.25 23.63
C THR A 173 -2.49 -7.64 23.61
N ASP A 174 -3.82 -7.68 23.74
CA ASP A 174 -4.60 -8.91 23.72
C ASP A 174 -4.52 -9.61 22.35
N GLY A 175 -4.55 -8.85 21.26
CA GLY A 175 -4.39 -9.38 19.90
C GLY A 175 -3.05 -10.08 19.70
N TRP A 176 -1.96 -9.51 20.22
CA TRP A 176 -0.64 -10.14 20.17
C TRP A 176 -0.59 -11.43 21.00
N GLN A 177 -1.08 -11.40 22.23
CA GLN A 177 -1.12 -12.58 23.11
C GLN A 177 -1.95 -13.72 22.51
N THR A 178 -3.06 -13.38 21.87
CA THR A 178 -3.91 -14.32 21.14
C THR A 178 -3.15 -14.95 19.96
N LEU A 179 -2.49 -14.13 19.14
CA LEU A 179 -1.67 -14.61 18.02
C LEU A 179 -0.53 -15.53 18.49
N MET A 180 0.17 -15.17 19.58
CA MET A 180 1.25 -15.99 20.14
C MET A 180 0.73 -17.33 20.69
N THR A 181 -0.48 -17.34 21.23
CA THR A 181 -1.14 -18.59 21.67
C THR A 181 -1.37 -19.52 20.49
N PHE A 182 -1.89 -19.00 19.37
CA PHE A 182 -2.04 -19.79 18.14
C PHE A 182 -0.70 -20.27 17.58
N ALA A 183 0.33 -19.43 17.59
CA ALA A 183 1.65 -19.81 17.06
C ALA A 183 2.28 -20.94 17.89
N ARG A 184 2.16 -20.89 19.22
CA ARG A 184 2.65 -21.93 20.14
C ARG A 184 1.94 -23.27 19.93
N GLU A 185 0.62 -23.24 19.77
CA GLU A 185 -0.17 -24.46 19.52
C GLU A 185 0.10 -25.04 18.11
N HIS A 186 0.33 -24.17 17.12
CA HIS A 186 0.68 -24.62 15.78
C HIS A 186 2.03 -25.35 15.77
N ALA A 187 3.03 -24.82 16.49
CA ALA A 187 4.36 -25.42 16.64
C ALA A 187 4.31 -26.82 17.26
N ARG A 188 3.52 -27.00 18.33
CA ARG A 188 3.37 -28.30 19.01
C ARG A 188 2.82 -29.39 18.10
N LYS A 189 1.88 -29.05 17.23
CA LYS A 189 1.28 -30.01 16.28
C LYS A 189 2.29 -30.53 15.25
N LEU A 190 3.31 -29.75 14.91
CA LEU A 190 4.34 -30.16 13.95
C LEU A 190 5.40 -31.10 14.55
N LEU A 191 5.56 -31.11 15.89
CA LEU A 191 6.52 -31.97 16.60
C LEU A 191 5.98 -33.36 16.96
N LEU A 192 4.68 -33.60 16.74
CA LEU A 192 4.00 -34.86 17.08
C LEU A 192 3.83 -35.81 15.87
N PHE A 193 4.45 -35.48 14.74
CA PHE A 193 4.53 -36.29 13.52
C PHE A 193 5.99 -36.42 13.07
#